data_AF-A0A956DUY1-F1
#
_entry.id   AF-A0A956DUY1-F1
#
_cell.length_a   1.000
_cell.length_b   1.000
_cell.length_c   1.000
_cell.angle_alpha   90.00
_cell.angle_beta   90.00
_cell.angle_gamma   90.00
#
_symmetry.space_group_name_H-M   'P 1'
#
loop_
_entity.id
_entity.type
_entity.pdbx_description
1 polymer ?
#
loop_
_entity_poly.entity_id
_entity_poly.type
_entity_poly.pdbx_seq_one_letter_code
_entity_poly.pdbx_strand_id
1 'polypeptide(L)'
;MGMYDTFVPVPGLLCPTCGAALPDFQGKDGPCLLLIWQQGIASPVGCDVDDISDLDEGARQSWLETFSLPQRFTFYDRCEGCTEWVVFTGFCENGTWTESVLGDHLNEGPTVPAHALGSSWRQCSACTHAWEQPDDTIRAGCPSCGVLTHLTPR
;
A
#
# COMPACT_ATOMS: atom_id res chain seq x y z
N MET A 1 -24.12 5.26 -3.02
CA MET A 1 -22.98 4.60 -2.36
C MET A 1 -21.90 4.42 -3.40
N GLY A 2 -20.65 4.76 -3.09
CA GLY A 2 -19.54 4.49 -4.00
C GLY A 2 -19.05 3.07 -3.76
N MET A 3 -18.72 2.34 -4.82
CA MET A 3 -18.10 1.02 -4.70
C MET A 3 -16.60 1.24 -4.50
N TYR A 4 -16.11 0.95 -3.30
CA TYR A 4 -14.70 1.04 -2.92
C TYR A 4 -14.28 -0.30 -2.33
N ASP A 5 -13.08 -0.74 -2.65
CA ASP A 5 -12.47 -1.86 -1.95
C ASP A 5 -11.82 -1.37 -0.65
N THR A 6 -11.76 -2.24 0.34
CA THR A 6 -11.12 -2.02 1.65
C THR A 6 -9.72 -2.62 1.65
N PHE A 7 -8.75 -1.91 2.21
CA PHE A 7 -7.35 -2.33 2.26
C PHE A 7 -6.85 -2.46 3.70
N VAL A 8 -6.30 -3.61 4.04
CA VAL A 8 -5.81 -3.93 5.39
C VAL A 8 -4.29 -4.09 5.35
N PRO A 9 -3.51 -3.03 5.66
CA PRO A 9 -2.06 -3.12 5.69
C PRO A 9 -1.56 -3.94 6.89
N VAL A 10 -0.45 -4.65 6.70
CA VAL A 10 0.18 -5.48 7.73
C VAL A 10 1.71 -5.22 7.70
N PRO A 11 2.27 -4.54 8.72
CA PRO A 11 1.62 -3.98 9.90
C PRO A 11 0.68 -2.81 9.56
N GLY A 12 -0.19 -2.44 10.52
CA GLY A 12 -1.06 -1.27 10.38
C GLY A 12 -0.26 0.02 10.17
N LEU A 13 -0.80 0.92 9.34
CA LEU A 13 -0.15 2.19 9.01
C LEU A 13 -0.55 3.30 9.99
N LEU A 14 0.35 4.27 10.15
CA LEU A 14 0.17 5.42 11.04
C LEU A 14 0.07 6.70 10.21
N CYS A 15 -0.68 7.67 10.74
CA CYS A 15 -0.73 9.01 10.19
C CYS A 15 0.65 9.68 10.30
N PRO A 16 1.23 10.18 9.20
CA PRO A 16 2.54 10.82 9.24
C PRO A 16 2.51 12.17 9.99
N THR A 17 1.33 12.78 10.15
CA THR A 17 1.16 14.07 10.81
C THR A 17 1.09 13.96 12.33
N CYS A 18 0.30 13.02 12.86
CA CYS A 18 0.04 12.92 14.30
C CYS A 18 0.37 11.55 14.92
N GLY A 19 0.77 10.56 14.11
CA GLY A 19 1.11 9.21 14.58
C GLY A 19 -0.07 8.33 14.97
N ALA A 20 -1.32 8.79 14.81
CA ALA A 20 -2.51 7.97 15.09
C ALA A 20 -2.64 6.82 14.08
N ALA A 21 -3.28 5.73 14.49
CA ALA A 21 -3.59 4.60 13.61
C ALA A 21 -4.57 5.02 12.49
N LEU A 22 -4.46 4.35 11.35
CA LEU A 22 -5.32 4.51 10.17
C LEU A 22 -6.03 3.17 9.87
N PRO A 23 -7.26 2.96 10.38
CA PRO A 23 -7.95 1.67 10.29
C PRO A 23 -8.76 1.45 9.01
N ASP A 24 -9.16 2.51 8.29
CA ASP A 24 -10.29 2.46 7.36
C ASP A 24 -9.89 2.80 5.92
N PHE A 25 -8.81 2.18 5.44
CA PHE A 25 -8.31 2.44 4.09
C PHE A 25 -9.27 1.95 3.00
N GLN A 26 -9.53 2.85 2.04
CA GLN A 26 -10.39 2.61 0.88
C GLN A 26 -9.66 2.99 -0.42
N GLY A 27 -10.02 2.34 -1.53
CA GLY A 27 -9.43 2.62 -2.84
C GLY A 27 -10.32 2.24 -4.02
N LYS A 28 -9.96 2.76 -5.20
CA LYS A 28 -10.69 2.54 -6.47
C LYS A 28 -9.87 1.83 -7.56
N ASP A 29 -8.62 1.50 -7.26
CA ASP A 29 -7.73 0.87 -8.26
C ASP A 29 -7.88 -0.66 -8.28
N GLY A 30 -8.62 -1.24 -7.33
CA GLY A 30 -9.05 -2.62 -7.38
C GLY A 30 -10.29 -2.82 -8.27
N PRO A 31 -10.87 -4.03 -8.26
CA PRO A 31 -12.11 -4.32 -8.98
C PRO A 31 -13.30 -3.41 -8.61
N CYS A 32 -13.23 -2.69 -7.47
CA CYS A 32 -14.33 -1.87 -6.95
C CYS A 32 -15.58 -2.70 -6.72
N LEU A 33 -15.43 -3.86 -6.08
CA LEU A 33 -16.50 -4.82 -5.81
C LEU A 33 -16.72 -5.00 -4.30
N LEU A 34 -16.35 -4.00 -3.51
CA LEU A 34 -16.40 -4.05 -2.04
C LEU A 34 -15.55 -5.20 -1.49
N LEU A 35 -14.43 -5.50 -2.16
CA LEU A 35 -13.50 -6.54 -1.76
C LEU A 35 -12.63 -6.06 -0.60
N ILE A 36 -12.25 -6.98 0.28
CA ILE A 36 -11.35 -6.71 1.40
C ILE A 36 -10.00 -7.33 1.04
N TRP A 37 -9.01 -6.49 0.79
CA TRP A 37 -7.64 -6.89 0.48
C TRP A 37 -6.77 -6.80 1.74
N GLN A 38 -5.90 -7.78 1.95
CA GLN A 38 -4.95 -7.76 3.05
C GLN A 38 -3.52 -7.90 2.53
N GLN A 39 -2.61 -7.07 3.05
CA GLN A 39 -1.20 -7.14 2.70
C GLN A 39 -0.62 -8.53 3.03
N GLY A 40 0.19 -9.07 2.11
CA GLY A 40 0.76 -10.41 2.20
C GLY A 40 -0.13 -11.53 1.66
N ILE A 41 -1.36 -11.24 1.23
CA ILE A 41 -2.29 -12.22 0.64
C ILE A 41 -2.60 -11.81 -0.81
N ALA A 42 -2.52 -12.76 -1.73
CA ALA A 42 -2.67 -12.52 -3.17
C ALA A 42 -4.12 -12.26 -3.60
N SER A 43 -5.07 -12.96 -2.98
CA SER A 43 -6.51 -12.84 -3.21
C SER A 43 -7.16 -11.99 -2.11
N PRO A 44 -8.34 -11.41 -2.35
CA PRO A 44 -9.07 -10.75 -1.28
C PRO A 44 -9.46 -11.77 -0.20
N VAL A 45 -9.45 -11.34 1.06
CA VAL A 45 -9.79 -12.17 2.23
C VAL A 45 -11.28 -12.17 2.54
N GLY A 46 -12.03 -11.30 1.88
CA GLY A 46 -13.45 -11.10 2.12
C GLY A 46 -14.01 -10.03 1.20
N CYS A 47 -15.24 -9.66 1.49
CA CYS A 47 -16.08 -8.88 0.60
C CYS A 47 -17.34 -8.45 1.35
N ASP A 48 -17.76 -7.21 1.18
CA ASP A 48 -18.93 -6.62 1.84
C ASP A 48 -20.11 -6.52 0.85
N VAL A 49 -20.37 -7.62 0.14
CA VAL A 49 -21.47 -7.76 -0.82
C VAL A 49 -22.48 -8.75 -0.25
N ASP A 50 -23.74 -8.33 -0.11
CA ASP A 50 -24.79 -9.18 0.46
C ASP A 50 -25.07 -10.42 -0.39
N ASP A 51 -25.04 -10.30 -1.72
CA ASP A 51 -25.42 -11.38 -2.66
C ASP A 51 -24.49 -12.61 -2.65
N ILE A 52 -23.30 -12.50 -2.04
CA ILE A 52 -22.34 -13.60 -1.91
C ILE A 52 -22.31 -14.21 -0.50
N SER A 53 -23.06 -13.65 0.46
CA SER A 53 -23.17 -14.25 1.80
C SER A 53 -23.87 -15.61 1.78
N ASP A 54 -24.65 -15.90 0.74
CA ASP A 54 -25.38 -17.15 0.56
C ASP A 54 -24.53 -18.27 -0.07
N LEU A 55 -23.33 -17.96 -0.55
CA LEU A 55 -22.41 -18.97 -1.05
C LEU A 55 -21.84 -19.80 0.11
N ASP A 56 -21.64 -21.09 -0.10
CA ASP A 56 -20.82 -21.88 0.83
C ASP A 56 -19.36 -21.40 0.81
N GLU A 57 -18.63 -21.70 1.89
CA GLU A 57 -17.25 -21.24 2.08
C GLU A 57 -16.33 -21.56 0.88
N GLY A 58 -16.49 -22.74 0.27
CA GLY A 58 -15.65 -23.16 -0.85
C GLY A 58 -15.98 -22.39 -2.13
N ALA A 59 -17.27 -22.17 -2.41
CA ALA A 59 -17.70 -21.34 -3.53
C ALA A 59 -17.28 -19.87 -3.36
N ARG A 60 -17.40 -19.32 -2.15
CA ARG A 60 -16.94 -17.96 -1.83
C ARG A 60 -15.44 -17.80 -2.04
N GLN A 61 -14.65 -18.72 -1.49
CA GLN A 61 -13.19 -18.68 -1.64
C GLN A 61 -12.77 -18.78 -3.11
N SER A 62 -13.40 -19.68 -3.87
CA SER A 62 -13.13 -19.84 -5.30
C SER A 62 -13.47 -18.57 -6.09
N TRP A 63 -14.52 -17.85 -5.70
CA TRP A 63 -14.89 -16.57 -6.32
C TRP A 63 -13.88 -15.47 -5.98
N LEU A 64 -13.45 -15.35 -4.72
CA LEU A 64 -12.43 -14.38 -4.30
C LEU A 64 -11.11 -14.56 -5.07
N GLU A 65 -10.70 -15.81 -5.29
CA GLU A 65 -9.49 -16.16 -6.04
C GLU A 65 -9.51 -15.78 -7.53
N THR A 66 -10.67 -15.35 -8.06
CA THR A 66 -10.75 -14.83 -9.44
C THR A 66 -10.24 -13.39 -9.58
N PHE A 67 -10.02 -12.70 -8.47
CA PHE A 67 -9.58 -11.31 -8.45
C PHE A 67 -8.10 -11.19 -8.05
N SER A 68 -7.45 -10.17 -8.61
CA SER A 68 -6.09 -9.78 -8.27
C SER A 68 -5.95 -8.27 -8.26
N LEU A 69 -5.07 -7.74 -7.41
CA LEU A 69 -4.69 -6.34 -7.45
C LEU A 69 -3.77 -6.03 -8.65
N PRO A 70 -3.81 -4.80 -9.19
CA PRO A 70 -2.81 -4.35 -10.15
C PRO A 70 -1.43 -4.26 -9.50
N GLN A 71 -0.38 -4.16 -10.33
CA GLN A 71 1.01 -4.07 -9.83
C GLN A 71 1.23 -2.88 -8.88
N ARG A 72 0.50 -1.79 -9.09
CA ARG A 72 0.47 -0.60 -8.24
C ARG A 72 -0.97 -0.14 -8.08
N PHE A 73 -1.36 0.26 -6.88
CA PHE A 73 -2.69 0.79 -6.57
C PHE A 73 -2.59 1.84 -5.49
N THR A 74 -3.55 2.75 -5.42
CA THR A 74 -3.68 3.72 -4.34
C THR A 74 -4.83 3.38 -3.43
N PHE A 75 -4.63 3.70 -2.17
CA PHE A 75 -5.63 3.61 -1.13
C PHE A 75 -5.41 4.74 -0.13
N TYR A 76 -6.47 5.17 0.51
CA TYR A 76 -6.46 6.35 1.37
C TYR A 76 -7.35 6.16 2.59
N ASP A 77 -7.00 6.85 3.67
CA ASP A 77 -7.78 6.93 4.90
C ASP A 77 -7.78 8.38 5.38
N ARG A 78 -8.80 8.75 6.15
CA ARG A 78 -8.87 10.02 6.85
C ARG A 78 -8.50 9.80 8.31
N CYS A 79 -7.39 10.39 8.73
CA CYS A 79 -6.95 10.29 10.11
C CYS A 79 -7.99 10.88 11.08
N GLU A 80 -8.51 10.09 12.03
CA GLU A 80 -9.45 10.61 13.03
C GLU A 80 -8.81 11.63 13.98
N GLY A 81 -7.50 11.50 14.25
CA GLY A 81 -6.78 12.35 15.20
C GLY A 81 -6.50 13.77 14.72
N CYS A 82 -6.19 13.95 13.43
CA CYS A 82 -5.88 15.27 12.85
C CYS A 82 -6.73 15.64 11.63
N THR A 83 -7.65 14.77 11.21
CA THR A 83 -8.58 14.94 10.08
C THR A 83 -7.97 15.01 8.68
N GLU A 84 -6.64 14.89 8.58
CA GLU A 84 -5.90 14.84 7.32
C GLU A 84 -6.23 13.59 6.52
N TRP A 85 -6.31 13.76 5.19
CA TRP A 85 -6.35 12.64 4.26
C TRP A 85 -4.94 12.14 3.99
N VAL A 86 -4.74 10.85 4.17
CA VAL A 86 -3.46 10.19 3.96
C VAL A 86 -3.61 9.21 2.81
N VAL A 87 -2.75 9.34 1.81
CA VAL A 87 -2.74 8.46 0.63
C VAL A 87 -1.49 7.61 0.67
N PHE A 88 -1.64 6.34 0.34
CA PHE A 88 -0.55 5.40 0.13
C PHE A 88 -0.66 4.75 -1.24
N THR A 89 0.48 4.35 -1.77
CA THR A 89 0.59 3.47 -2.93
C THR A 89 1.01 2.08 -2.46
N GLY A 90 0.19 1.08 -2.77
CA GLY A 90 0.51 -0.33 -2.59
C GLY A 90 1.25 -0.90 -3.80
N PHE A 91 2.18 -1.81 -3.54
CA PHE A 91 2.97 -2.50 -4.56
C PHE A 91 2.71 -4.00 -4.49
N CYS A 92 2.46 -4.61 -5.65
CA CYS A 92 2.27 -6.06 -5.76
C CYS A 92 3.46 -6.75 -6.44
N GLU A 93 3.85 -7.89 -5.89
CA GLU A 93 4.80 -8.83 -6.49
C GLU A 93 4.10 -10.17 -6.67
N ASN A 94 4.04 -10.67 -7.91
CA ASN A 94 3.32 -11.89 -8.28
C ASN A 94 1.84 -11.90 -7.81
N GLY A 95 1.17 -10.75 -7.87
CA GLY A 95 -0.23 -10.59 -7.43
C GLY A 95 -0.40 -10.38 -5.93
N THR A 96 0.64 -10.57 -5.11
CA THR A 96 0.60 -10.32 -3.67
C THR A 96 0.98 -8.88 -3.37
N TRP A 97 0.14 -8.15 -2.66
CA TRP A 97 0.51 -6.84 -2.08
C TRP A 97 1.62 -7.02 -1.04
N THR A 98 2.82 -6.52 -1.32
CA THR A 98 4.00 -6.70 -0.48
C THR A 98 4.38 -5.45 0.31
N GLU A 99 4.11 -4.26 -0.21
CA GLU A 99 4.62 -3.01 0.36
C GLU A 99 3.65 -1.85 0.18
N SER A 100 3.74 -0.86 1.07
CA SER A 100 2.95 0.38 1.04
C SER A 100 3.87 1.58 1.24
N VAL A 101 3.79 2.57 0.36
CA VAL A 101 4.60 3.80 0.42
C VAL A 101 3.69 5.01 0.51
N LEU A 102 4.01 5.94 1.42
CA LEU A 102 3.27 7.19 1.60
C LEU A 102 3.33 8.06 0.33
N GLY A 103 2.17 8.44 -0.18
CA GLY A 103 2.02 9.26 -1.40
C GLY A 103 1.29 8.54 -2.53
N ASP A 104 0.89 9.31 -3.56
CA ASP A 104 0.40 8.78 -4.84
C ASP A 104 1.58 8.65 -5.81
N HIS A 105 1.93 7.40 -6.11
CA HIS A 105 3.04 7.03 -6.99
C HIS A 105 2.56 6.21 -8.21
N LEU A 106 1.28 6.31 -8.59
CA LEU A 106 0.75 5.55 -9.75
C LEU A 106 1.39 5.98 -11.06
N ASN A 107 1.57 7.29 -11.23
CA ASN A 107 2.04 7.90 -12.47
C ASN A 107 3.52 8.29 -12.42
N GLU A 108 4.22 7.93 -11.35
CA GLU A 108 5.65 8.21 -11.24
C GLU A 108 6.46 7.32 -12.19
N GLY A 109 7.56 7.91 -12.66
CA GLY A 109 8.53 7.23 -13.51
C GLY A 109 9.20 6.02 -12.83
N PRO A 110 10.23 5.43 -13.47
CA PRO A 110 10.97 4.35 -12.85
C PRO A 110 11.55 4.80 -11.51
N THR A 111 11.57 3.89 -10.53
CA THR A 111 12.20 4.16 -9.23
C THR A 111 13.69 4.42 -9.41
N VAL A 112 14.23 5.34 -8.62
CA VAL A 112 15.67 5.61 -8.63
C VAL A 112 16.38 4.83 -7.52
N PRO A 113 17.64 4.41 -7.70
CA PRO A 113 18.38 3.75 -6.63
C PRO A 113 18.51 4.62 -5.37
N ALA A 114 18.45 4.00 -4.20
CA ALA A 114 18.93 4.57 -2.96
C ALA A 114 20.04 3.69 -2.38
N HIS A 115 21.16 4.32 -1.99
CA HIS A 115 22.32 3.62 -1.45
C HIS A 115 22.23 3.50 0.07
N ALA A 116 22.44 2.30 0.61
CA ALA A 116 22.54 2.09 2.05
C ALA A 116 23.84 2.70 2.61
N LEU A 117 23.71 3.67 3.51
CA LEU A 117 24.83 4.31 4.21
C LEU A 117 25.15 3.65 5.57
N GLY A 118 24.25 2.83 6.09
CA GLY A 118 24.37 2.11 7.35
C GLY A 118 23.13 1.23 7.55
N SER A 119 22.83 0.87 8.80
CA SER A 119 21.70 -0.01 9.15
C SER A 119 20.35 0.69 9.34
N SER A 120 20.30 2.00 9.08
CA SER A 120 19.07 2.78 9.14
C SER A 120 19.14 4.00 8.25
N TRP A 121 20.15 4.11 7.38
CA TRP A 121 20.37 5.31 6.59
C TRP A 121 20.46 4.96 5.13
N ARG A 122 19.73 5.70 4.30
CA ARG A 122 19.79 5.58 2.85
C ARG A 122 19.94 6.94 2.19
N GLN A 123 20.54 6.96 1.00
CA GLN A 123 20.79 8.16 0.22
C GLN A 123 20.15 8.07 -1.16
N CYS A 124 19.37 9.07 -1.55
CA CYS A 124 18.74 9.14 -2.86
C CYS A 124 19.79 9.41 -3.94
N SER A 125 19.83 8.59 -5.00
CA SER A 125 20.73 8.82 -6.14
C SER A 125 20.35 10.03 -7.00
N ALA A 126 19.10 10.50 -6.94
CA ALA A 126 18.64 11.63 -7.75
C ALA A 126 19.00 13.00 -7.14
N CYS A 127 18.89 13.16 -5.82
CA CYS A 127 19.12 14.46 -5.15
C CYS A 127 20.21 14.44 -4.08
N THR A 128 20.83 13.28 -3.82
CA THR A 128 21.88 13.06 -2.80
C THR A 128 21.46 13.26 -1.34
N HIS A 129 20.18 13.56 -1.08
CA HIS A 129 19.65 13.65 0.27
C HIS A 129 19.73 12.28 0.96
N ALA A 130 20.15 12.29 2.22
CA ALA A 130 20.21 11.12 3.08
C ALA A 130 19.25 11.28 4.25
N TRP A 131 18.53 10.21 4.56
CA TRP A 131 17.54 10.19 5.65
C TRP A 131 17.57 8.86 6.38
N GLU A 132 17.04 8.89 7.60
CA GLU A 132 16.89 7.70 8.43
C GLU A 132 15.60 6.96 8.05
N GLN A 133 15.71 5.65 7.82
CA GLN A 133 14.61 4.74 7.53
C GLN A 133 15.02 3.30 7.87
N PRO A 134 14.12 2.47 8.42
CA PRO A 134 14.39 1.05 8.64
C PRO A 134 14.96 0.33 7.41
N ASP A 135 15.87 -0.62 7.64
CA ASP A 135 16.56 -1.39 6.59
C ASP A 135 15.64 -2.34 5.81
N ASP A 136 14.51 -2.73 6.39
CA ASP A 136 13.57 -3.69 5.81
C ASP A 136 12.68 -3.08 4.72
N THR A 137 12.61 -1.74 4.62
CA THR A 137 11.77 -1.08 3.62
C THR A 137 12.49 -1.02 2.28
N ILE A 138 11.99 -1.71 1.25
CA ILE A 138 12.63 -1.76 -0.06
C ILE A 138 12.39 -0.45 -0.83
N ARG A 139 11.17 0.10 -0.78
CA ARG A 139 10.78 1.31 -1.51
C ARG A 139 10.42 2.45 -0.56
N ALA A 140 10.78 3.67 -0.94
CA ALA A 140 10.48 4.86 -0.15
C ALA A 140 10.47 6.12 -1.01
N GLY A 141 9.53 7.03 -0.76
CA GLY A 141 9.62 8.39 -1.28
C GLY A 141 10.79 9.13 -0.63
N CYS A 142 11.64 9.77 -1.42
CA CYS A 142 12.68 10.64 -0.88
C CYS A 142 12.05 11.86 -0.20
N PRO A 143 12.33 12.16 1.08
CA PRO A 143 11.67 13.27 1.78
C PRO A 143 12.07 14.64 1.23
N SER A 144 13.17 14.73 0.47
CA SER A 144 13.64 16.00 -0.10
C SER A 144 13.08 16.28 -1.50
N CYS A 145 13.03 15.28 -2.39
CA CYS A 145 12.62 15.50 -3.78
C CYS A 145 11.35 14.73 -4.19
N GLY A 146 10.75 13.96 -3.29
CA GLY A 146 9.52 13.21 -3.52
C GLY A 146 9.66 11.94 -4.35
N VAL A 147 10.75 11.77 -5.10
CA VAL A 147 10.92 10.62 -6.01
C VAL A 147 10.84 9.28 -5.26
N LEU A 148 10.11 8.32 -5.82
CA LEU A 148 10.13 6.95 -5.34
C LEU A 148 11.51 6.31 -5.56
N THR A 149 12.10 5.81 -4.48
CA THR A 149 13.41 5.17 -4.46
C THR A 149 13.28 3.67 -4.22
N HIS A 150 14.27 2.89 -4.66
CA HIS A 150 14.44 1.48 -4.28
C HIS A 150 15.81 1.27 -3.62
N LEU A 151 15.85 0.60 -2.48
CA LEU A 151 17.09 0.34 -1.75
C LEU A 151 17.94 -0.68 -2.52
N THR A 152 19.16 -0.30 -2.86
CA THR A 152 20.15 -1.24 -3.41
C THR A 152 21.03 -1.77 -2.29
N PRO A 153 21.10 -3.09 -2.06
CA PRO A 153 22.06 -3.66 -1.13
C PRO A 153 23.50 -3.39 -1.60
N ARG A 154 24.43 -3.29 -0.64
CA ARG A 154 25.86 -3.09 -0.91
C ARG A 154 26.50 -4.30 -1.58
#